data_AF-A0A328AM15-F1
#
_entry.id   AF-A0A328AM15-F1
#
_cell.length_a   1.000
_cell.length_b   1.000
_cell.length_c   1.000
_cell.angle_alpha   90.00
_cell.angle_beta   90.00
_cell.angle_gamma   90.00
#
_symmetry.space_group_name_H-M   'P 1'
#
loop_
_entity.id
_entity.type
_entity.pdbx_description
1 polymer ?
#
loop_
_entity_poly.entity_id
_entity_poly.type
_entity_poly.pdbx_seq_one_letter_code
_entity_poly.pdbx_strand_id
1 'polypeptide(L)'
;MGWNIHKLRPPDEPPDQTQRTPPPYGEFQGETEDLPYKVEVWDENGKVVELVVAVSVSPAIGYAAYFAATREYPGRTITLRHKSAVISRWAGKTH
;
A
#
# COMPACT_ATOMS: atom_id res chain seq x y z
N MET A 1 -19.08 28.91 40.46
CA MET A 1 -19.94 29.39 39.35
C MET A 1 -19.78 28.43 38.18
N GLY A 2 -20.76 27.55 37.97
CA GLY A 2 -20.81 26.62 36.84
C GLY A 2 -21.43 27.27 35.61
N TRP A 3 -21.01 26.85 34.42
CA TRP A 3 -21.64 27.25 33.15
C TRP A 3 -22.07 26.02 32.37
N ASN A 4 -23.32 26.11 31.91
CA ASN A 4 -24.13 25.06 31.35
C ASN A 4 -23.64 24.55 30.00
N ILE A 5 -23.59 23.23 29.93
CA ILE A 5 -24.17 22.38 28.88
C ILE A 5 -25.19 23.07 27.96
N HIS A 6 -24.83 23.23 26.68
CA HIS A 6 -25.82 23.23 25.60
C HIS A 6 -25.88 21.82 25.00
N LYS A 7 -26.98 21.12 25.31
CA LYS A 7 -27.41 19.94 24.57
C LYS A 7 -27.82 20.37 23.16
N LEU A 8 -27.22 19.77 22.15
CA LEU A 8 -27.89 19.55 20.86
C LEU A 8 -27.61 18.09 20.47
N ARG A 9 -28.64 17.26 20.63
CA ARG A 9 -28.72 15.89 20.11
C ARG A 9 -29.23 16.00 18.66
N PRO A 10 -28.73 15.19 17.72
CA PRO A 10 -29.06 15.29 16.29
C PRO A 10 -30.42 14.63 16.00
N PRO A 11 -31.04 14.97 14.85
CA PRO A 11 -31.65 13.92 14.07
C PRO A 11 -31.40 14.05 12.56
N ASP A 12 -31.18 12.89 11.94
CA ASP A 12 -31.48 12.58 10.55
C ASP A 12 -30.68 13.31 9.45
N GLU A 13 -29.42 12.90 9.27
CA GLU A 13 -28.87 12.81 7.91
C GLU A 13 -28.99 11.35 7.46
N PRO A 14 -29.58 11.09 6.27
CA PRO A 14 -29.74 9.73 5.75
C PRO A 14 -28.36 9.07 5.58
N PRO A 15 -28.25 7.73 5.69
CA PRO A 15 -27.01 7.04 5.35
C PRO A 15 -26.82 7.14 3.84
N ASP A 16 -26.14 8.20 3.39
CA ASP A 16 -25.52 8.22 2.07
C ASP A 16 -24.38 7.21 2.12
N GLN A 17 -24.75 6.01 1.71
CA GLN A 17 -23.87 4.89 1.44
C GLN A 17 -22.86 5.31 0.38
N THR A 18 -21.72 5.89 0.77
CA THR A 18 -20.41 5.77 0.09
C THR A 18 -19.26 6.57 0.71
N GLN A 19 -19.34 7.04 1.96
CA GLN A 19 -18.11 7.42 2.68
C GLN A 19 -17.31 6.17 3.07
N ARG A 20 -16.67 5.54 2.08
CA ARG A 20 -15.42 4.81 2.31
C ARG A 20 -14.43 5.84 2.83
N THR A 21 -14.26 5.90 4.15
CA THR A 21 -13.03 6.43 4.74
C THR A 21 -11.87 5.79 3.97
N PRO A 22 -11.07 6.57 3.21
CA PRO A 22 -9.89 6.00 2.60
C PRO A 22 -9.04 5.45 3.75
N PRO A 23 -8.55 4.20 3.68
CA PRO A 23 -7.56 3.74 4.64
C PRO A 23 -6.43 4.79 4.70
N PRO A 24 -5.84 5.06 5.89
CA PRO A 24 -4.74 6.04 6.01
C PRO A 24 -3.52 5.65 5.16
N TYR A 25 -3.51 4.43 4.63
CA TYR A 25 -2.72 4.00 3.49
C TYR A 25 -3.64 3.94 2.27
N GLY A 26 -3.63 4.99 1.45
CA GLY A 26 -4.57 5.15 0.33
C GLY A 26 -4.74 3.90 -0.53
N GLU A 27 -5.99 3.53 -0.76
CA GLU A 27 -6.36 2.69 -1.91
C GLU A 27 -5.99 3.48 -3.18
N PHE A 28 -4.80 3.23 -3.75
CA PHE A 28 -4.45 3.64 -5.11
C PHE A 28 -5.22 2.75 -6.09
N GLN A 29 -6.54 2.90 -6.13
CA GLN A 29 -7.40 2.33 -7.17
C GLN A 29 -7.64 3.41 -8.22
N GLY A 30 -6.88 3.35 -9.31
CA GLY A 30 -7.11 4.16 -10.49
C GLY A 30 -5.82 4.65 -11.08
N GLU A 31 -5.47 4.08 -12.23
CA GLU A 31 -4.45 4.59 -13.15
C GLU A 31 -3.00 4.36 -12.69
N THR A 32 -2.58 3.11 -12.83
CA THR A 32 -1.19 2.76 -13.13
C THR A 32 -0.79 3.45 -14.46
N GLU A 33 -0.60 4.77 -14.46
CA GLU A 33 -0.01 5.51 -15.57
C GLU A 33 1.44 5.04 -15.75
N ASP A 34 1.62 3.90 -16.41
CA ASP A 34 2.88 3.36 -16.97
C ASP A 34 4.15 3.56 -16.13
N LEU A 35 4.02 3.64 -14.79
CA LEU A 35 5.14 3.97 -13.94
C LEU A 35 6.14 2.82 -14.04
N PRO A 36 7.35 3.07 -14.56
CA PRO A 36 8.24 2.02 -14.98
C PRO A 36 8.59 1.10 -13.82
N TYR A 37 8.81 1.58 -12.59
CA TYR A 37 9.27 0.74 -11.48
C TYR A 37 8.19 0.49 -10.43
N LYS A 38 7.98 -0.77 -10.06
CA LYS A 38 7.01 -1.19 -9.04
C LYS A 38 7.62 -2.21 -8.09
N VAL A 39 7.47 -2.01 -6.80
CA VAL A 39 7.91 -2.95 -5.75
C VAL A 39 6.70 -3.66 -5.19
N GLU A 40 6.68 -4.97 -5.32
CA GLU A 40 5.56 -5.83 -4.93
C GLU A 40 6.04 -6.84 -3.89
N VAL A 41 5.28 -7.00 -2.81
CA VAL A 41 5.42 -8.03 -1.79
C VAL A 41 4.37 -9.08 -2.07
N TRP A 42 4.83 -10.32 -2.16
CA TRP A 42 4.01 -11.48 -2.42
C TRP A 42 3.73 -12.21 -1.12
N ASP A 43 2.65 -12.97 -1.15
CA ASP A 43 2.30 -13.91 -0.09
C ASP A 43 3.45 -14.88 0.23
N GLU A 44 3.40 -15.48 1.42
CA GLU A 44 4.30 -16.57 1.85
C GLU A 44 4.42 -17.68 0.81
N ASN A 45 3.33 -17.97 0.09
CA ASN A 45 3.32 -18.98 -0.97
C ASN A 45 3.82 -18.44 -2.33
N GLY A 46 4.09 -17.15 -2.45
CA GLY A 46 4.50 -16.48 -3.69
C GLY A 46 3.45 -16.54 -4.80
N LYS A 47 2.17 -16.76 -4.46
CA LYS A 47 1.08 -16.97 -5.43
C LYS A 47 0.40 -15.68 -5.86
N VAL A 48 0.25 -14.75 -4.92
CA VAL A 48 -0.44 -13.48 -5.14
C VAL A 48 0.41 -12.33 -4.61
N VAL A 49 0.30 -11.18 -5.26
CA VAL A 49 0.82 -9.92 -4.72
C VAL A 49 -0.13 -9.49 -3.61
N GLU A 50 0.35 -9.49 -2.38
CA GLU A 50 -0.44 -9.02 -1.24
C GLU A 50 -0.38 -7.50 -1.10
N LEU A 51 0.79 -6.92 -1.39
CA LEU A 51 1.04 -5.51 -1.15
C LEU A 51 1.97 -4.92 -2.21
N VAL A 52 1.69 -3.69 -2.62
CA VAL A 52 2.60 -2.88 -3.44
C VAL A 52 3.24 -1.85 -2.52
N VAL A 53 4.56 -1.95 -2.32
CA VAL A 53 5.30 -1.07 -1.40
C VAL A 53 5.56 0.29 -2.02
N ALA A 54 5.86 0.32 -3.33
CA ALA A 54 6.14 1.57 -4.04
C ALA A 54 5.88 1.44 -5.54
N VAL A 55 5.51 2.56 -6.17
CA VAL A 55 5.44 2.73 -7.62
C VAL A 55 6.16 4.04 -7.97
N SER A 56 7.09 4.01 -8.93
CA SER A 56 8.00 5.12 -9.21
C SER A 56 8.44 5.17 -10.68
N VAL A 57 8.69 6.39 -11.18
CA VAL A 57 9.39 6.60 -12.46
C VAL A 57 10.90 6.41 -12.38
N SER A 58 11.49 6.58 -11.19
CA SER A 58 12.93 6.54 -10.98
C SER A 58 13.37 5.16 -10.48
N PRO A 59 14.42 4.56 -11.08
CA PRO A 59 15.00 3.31 -10.59
C PRO A 59 15.55 3.46 -9.18
N ALA A 60 16.15 4.60 -8.83
CA ALA A 60 16.77 4.81 -7.53
C ALA A 60 15.75 4.70 -6.38
N ILE A 61 14.57 5.30 -6.56
CA ILE A 61 13.47 5.20 -5.59
C ILE A 61 12.93 3.76 -5.55
N GLY A 62 12.78 3.10 -6.69
CA GLY A 62 12.35 1.70 -6.76
C GLY A 62 13.30 0.75 -6.02
N TYR A 63 14.62 0.93 -6.20
CA TYR A 63 15.64 0.15 -5.49
C TYR A 63 15.68 0.45 -3.99
N ALA A 64 15.55 1.72 -3.60
CA ALA A 64 15.49 2.09 -2.19
C ALA A 64 14.27 1.46 -1.50
N ALA A 65 13.10 1.53 -2.13
CA ALA A 65 11.88 0.90 -1.64
C ALA A 65 11.99 -0.63 -1.60
N TYR A 66 12.60 -1.24 -2.61
CA TYR A 66 12.86 -2.69 -2.64
C TYR A 66 13.75 -3.11 -1.47
N PHE A 67 14.82 -2.37 -1.21
CA PHE A 67 15.75 -2.67 -0.11
C PHE A 67 15.15 -2.38 1.27
N ALA A 68 14.29 -1.37 1.40
CA ALA A 68 13.50 -1.17 2.61
C ALA A 68 12.55 -2.37 2.82
N ALA A 69 11.85 -2.81 1.77
CA ALA A 69 10.92 -3.93 1.85
C ALA A 69 11.59 -5.23 2.29
N THR A 70 12.83 -5.51 1.86
CA THR A 70 13.54 -6.73 2.29
C THR A 70 13.84 -6.76 3.79
N ARG A 71 13.88 -5.60 4.45
CA ARG A 71 14.10 -5.44 5.88
C ARG A 71 12.79 -5.48 6.67
N GLU A 72 11.74 -4.87 6.13
CA GLU A 72 10.41 -4.83 6.75
C GLU A 72 9.68 -6.18 6.66
N TYR A 73 9.93 -6.96 5.61
CA TYR A 73 9.28 -8.25 5.35
C TYR A 73 10.29 -9.39 5.21
N PRO A 74 11.05 -9.71 6.27
CA PRO A 74 11.93 -10.88 6.28
C PRO A 74 11.07 -12.14 6.18
N GLY A 75 11.27 -12.95 5.14
CA GLY A 75 10.48 -14.16 4.90
C GLY A 75 9.50 -14.07 3.72
N ARG A 76 9.14 -12.87 3.27
CA ARG A 76 8.25 -12.69 2.11
C ARG A 76 9.05 -12.65 0.82
N THR A 77 8.38 -13.01 -0.28
CA THR A 77 8.95 -12.78 -1.62
C THR A 77 8.69 -11.35 -2.04
N ILE A 78 9.72 -10.63 -2.44
CA ILE A 78 9.63 -9.24 -2.88
C ILE A 78 10.15 -9.17 -4.30
N THR A 79 9.43 -8.48 -5.18
CA THR A 79 9.83 -8.29 -6.57
C THR A 79 9.84 -6.82 -6.92
N LEU A 80 10.94 -6.36 -7.49
CA LEU A 80 11.01 -5.11 -8.24
C LEU A 80 10.72 -5.41 -9.71
N ARG A 81 9.59 -4.92 -10.18
CA ARG A 81 9.18 -5.00 -11.58
C ARG A 81 9.48 -3.70 -12.29
N HIS A 82 9.82 -3.85 -13.56
CA HIS A 82 9.88 -2.77 -14.51
C HIS A 82 8.93 -2.99 -15.68
N LYS A 83 7.86 -2.20 -15.77
CA LYS A 83 6.73 -2.42 -16.69
C LYS A 83 6.21 -3.85 -16.56
N SER A 84 6.51 -4.72 -17.53
CA SER A 84 6.09 -6.13 -17.52
C SER A 84 7.15 -7.10 -17.01
N ALA A 85 8.42 -6.68 -16.92
CA ALA A 85 9.55 -7.54 -16.56
C ALA A 85 9.87 -7.47 -15.06
N VAL A 86 10.33 -8.57 -14.46
CA VAL A 86 10.88 -8.57 -13.10
C VAL A 86 12.38 -8.28 -13.21
N ILE A 87 12.85 -7.15 -12.67
CA ILE A 87 14.28 -6.80 -12.66
C ILE A 87 14.98 -7.48 -11.50
N SER A 88 14.34 -7.52 -10.33
CA SER A 88 14.94 -8.11 -9.14
C SER A 88 13.87 -8.82 -8.34
N ARG A 89 14.27 -9.97 -7.78
CA ARG A 89 13.43 -10.77 -6.91
C ARG A 89 14.24 -11.16 -5.69
N TRP A 90 13.74 -10.79 -4.53
CA TRP A 90 14.20 -11.27 -3.25
C TRP A 90 13.25 -12.37 -2.82
N ALA A 91 13.75 -13.59 -2.73
CA ALA A 91 13.06 -14.63 -2.01
C ALA A 91 13.67 -14.64 -0.61
N GLY A 92 12.95 -14.15 0.39
CA GLY A 92 13.33 -14.26 1.79
C GLY A 92 13.30 -15.71 2.29
N LYS A 93 13.85 -16.68 1.54
CA LYS A 93 13.99 -18.04 2.02
C LYS A 93 14.95 -18.01 3.21
N THR A 94 14.37 -18.19 4.40
CA THR A 94 15.00 -18.90 5.50
C THR A 94 15.70 -20.13 4.93
N HIS A 95 17.03 -20.12 4.97
CA HIS A 95 17.85 -21.32 4.92
C HIS A 95 18.13 -21.75 6.36
#